data_AF-A0A662ASZ5-F1
#
_entry.id   AF-A0A662ASZ5-F1
#
_cell.length_a   1.000
_cell.length_b   1.000
_cell.length_c   1.000
_cell.angle_alpha   90.00
_cell.angle_beta   90.00
_cell.angle_gamma   90.00
#
_symmetry.space_group_name_H-M   'P 1'
#
loop_
_entity.id
_entity.type
_entity.pdbx_description
1 polymer ?
#
loop_
_entity_poly.entity_id
_entity_poly.type
_entity_poly.pdbx_seq_one_letter_code
_entity_poly.pdbx_strand_id
1 'polypeptide(L)'
;MLYFHYGFVTNFEGLKYQNDAKEFIDSFKLNTDRLFYSIYPIIIATILKLRIGLYGVLVFQLIINAWATYRFYCIARKLFSNMWIAIYATCILILTFQIQIWNFHLYTESLFISGLIIYTYRLITINFFSIKHFIYLGILVLILSFVRPTGILLIIPTLVYFIFSHKEKSLSFYRISLWALAAIAVVIVHILYSAGQFYEFVYRAWNNYWVIWAYSGFSDSFVESTSDTHRVIKLLSYRKLYFFSMLRPYYSDFHNLLMMTFYPVYVLAFIGIIPFWRKNKAMLLFVVTLIAVFSMFSILTFINWHGRFIAPILPFFILLSGAGIQLIFKNKFAK
;
A
#
# COMPACT_ATOMS: atom_id res chain seq x y z
N MET A 1 19.63 12.67 3.32
CA MET A 1 20.26 11.85 4.38
C MET A 1 20.16 10.35 4.10
N LEU A 2 18.99 9.77 3.79
CA LEU A 2 18.87 8.32 3.55
C LEU A 2 19.73 7.76 2.42
N TYR A 3 19.78 8.44 1.26
CA TYR A 3 20.67 8.06 0.17
C TYR A 3 22.15 8.02 0.59
N PHE A 4 22.60 9.00 1.37
CA PHE A 4 24.00 9.05 1.82
C PHE A 4 24.36 7.93 2.80
N HIS A 5 23.37 7.33 3.46
CA HIS A 5 23.59 6.24 4.41
C HIS A 5 23.45 4.86 3.78
N TYR A 6 22.42 4.65 2.95
CA TYR A 6 22.11 3.33 2.38
C TYR A 6 22.54 3.18 0.91
N GLY A 7 22.85 4.27 0.22
CA GLY A 7 23.04 4.28 -1.22
C GLY A 7 21.78 3.87 -1.98
N PHE A 8 21.98 3.36 -3.19
CA PHE A 8 20.95 2.71 -3.97
C PHE A 8 21.04 1.20 -3.79
N VAL A 9 20.04 0.59 -3.16
CA VAL A 9 20.05 -0.83 -2.81
C VAL A 9 19.47 -1.65 -3.96
N THR A 10 20.35 -2.33 -4.70
CA THR A 10 20.00 -3.17 -5.86
C THR A 10 20.02 -4.68 -5.56
N ASN A 11 20.49 -5.07 -4.36
CA ASN A 11 20.63 -6.46 -3.95
C ASN A 11 19.29 -7.09 -3.53
N PHE A 12 19.33 -8.34 -3.06
CA PHE A 12 18.18 -9.10 -2.53
C PHE A 12 17.04 -9.27 -3.56
N GLU A 13 15.84 -8.73 -3.29
CA GLU A 13 14.74 -8.81 -4.26
C GLU A 13 15.02 -8.00 -5.53
N GLY A 14 15.89 -6.98 -5.47
CA GLY A 14 16.31 -6.21 -6.63
C GLY A 14 17.02 -7.06 -7.68
N LEU A 15 17.76 -8.10 -7.27
CA LEU A 15 18.40 -9.04 -8.20
C LEU A 15 17.38 -9.85 -8.99
N LYS A 16 16.26 -10.22 -8.36
CA LYS A 16 15.17 -10.94 -9.05
C LYS A 16 14.60 -10.11 -10.19
N TYR A 17 14.33 -8.83 -9.93
CA TYR A 17 13.80 -7.92 -10.95
C TYR A 17 14.81 -7.57 -12.05
N GLN A 18 16.10 -7.51 -11.71
CA GLN A 18 17.16 -7.34 -12.70
C GLN A 18 17.30 -8.56 -13.62
N ASN A 19 17.23 -9.77 -13.05
CA ASN A 19 17.27 -11.01 -13.83
C ASN A 19 16.06 -11.11 -14.78
N ASP A 20 14.86 -10.81 -14.27
CA ASP A 20 13.64 -10.76 -15.09
C ASP A 20 13.74 -9.72 -16.21
N ALA A 21 14.33 -8.56 -15.92
CA ALA A 21 14.54 -7.51 -16.91
C ALA A 21 15.53 -7.95 -17.99
N LYS A 22 16.61 -8.66 -17.61
CA LYS A 22 17.58 -9.21 -18.55
C LYS A 22 16.94 -10.27 -19.45
N GLU A 23 16.20 -11.22 -18.86
CA GLU A 23 15.46 -12.23 -19.61
C GLU A 23 14.47 -11.60 -20.61
N PHE A 24 13.78 -10.54 -20.20
CA PHE A 24 12.88 -9.79 -21.07
C PHE A 24 13.61 -9.06 -22.20
N ILE A 25 14.80 -8.49 -21.96
CA ILE A 25 15.64 -7.89 -23.01
C ILE A 25 16.09 -8.96 -24.02
N ASP A 26 16.57 -10.09 -23.52
CA ASP A 26 17.23 -11.13 -24.33
C ASP A 26 16.21 -11.93 -25.17
N SER A 27 15.02 -12.19 -24.64
CA SER A 27 14.05 -13.12 -25.23
C SER A 27 12.65 -12.56 -25.45
N PHE A 28 12.37 -11.34 -24.99
CA PHE A 28 11.02 -10.74 -24.96
C PHE A 28 9.97 -11.59 -24.22
N LYS A 29 10.41 -12.47 -23.32
CA LYS A 29 9.55 -13.30 -22.47
C LYS A 29 9.45 -12.71 -21.07
N LEU A 30 8.25 -12.76 -20.51
CA LEU A 30 8.01 -12.42 -19.11
C LEU A 30 8.10 -13.67 -18.24
N ASN A 31 8.68 -13.52 -17.05
CA ASN A 31 8.70 -14.59 -16.07
C ASN A 31 7.27 -14.86 -15.55
N THR A 32 6.71 -16.02 -15.89
CA THR A 32 5.33 -16.40 -15.53
C THR A 32 5.14 -16.56 -14.03
N ASP A 33 6.19 -16.97 -13.30
CA ASP A 33 6.19 -17.13 -11.84
C ASP A 33 6.22 -15.78 -11.11
N ARG A 34 6.41 -14.67 -11.84
CA ARG A 34 6.38 -13.30 -11.31
C ARG A 34 5.56 -12.36 -12.19
N LEU A 35 4.56 -12.89 -12.88
CA LEU A 35 3.71 -12.10 -13.77
C LEU A 35 3.12 -10.86 -13.08
N PHE A 36 2.65 -10.99 -11.84
CA PHE A 36 2.08 -9.89 -11.03
C PHE A 36 3.11 -8.92 -10.43
N TYR A 37 4.35 -8.98 -10.90
CA TYR A 37 5.40 -8.00 -10.67
C TYR A 37 6.01 -7.48 -11.97
N SER A 38 5.55 -7.97 -13.13
CA SER A 38 6.19 -7.80 -14.45
C SER A 38 6.36 -6.35 -14.91
N ILE A 39 5.50 -5.41 -14.48
CA ILE A 39 5.66 -4.01 -14.85
C ILE A 39 7.02 -3.46 -14.37
N TYR A 40 7.50 -3.91 -13.21
CA TYR A 40 8.74 -3.40 -12.65
C TYR A 40 9.99 -3.86 -13.42
N PRO A 41 10.18 -5.16 -13.74
CA PRO A 41 11.17 -5.62 -14.70
C PRO A 41 11.06 -4.96 -16.07
N ILE A 42 9.85 -4.72 -16.60
CA ILE A 42 9.67 -4.02 -17.88
C ILE A 42 10.22 -2.59 -17.82
N ILE A 43 9.98 -1.87 -16.72
CA ILE A 43 10.55 -0.53 -16.49
C ILE A 43 12.09 -0.60 -16.45
N ILE A 44 12.64 -1.54 -15.68
CA ILE A 44 14.11 -1.74 -15.60
C ILE A 44 14.67 -2.04 -16.99
N ALA A 45 14.08 -2.99 -17.72
CA ALA A 45 14.49 -3.40 -19.04
C ALA A 45 14.48 -2.24 -20.05
N THR A 46 13.42 -1.42 -20.01
CA THR A 46 13.28 -0.23 -20.87
C THR A 46 14.41 0.77 -20.60
N ILE A 47 14.68 1.07 -19.33
CA ILE A 47 15.73 2.02 -18.92
C ILE A 47 17.14 1.49 -19.27
N LEU A 48 17.38 0.18 -19.10
CA LEU A 48 18.64 -0.46 -19.51
C LEU A 48 18.81 -0.46 -21.02
N LYS A 49 17.75 -0.71 -21.80
CA LYS A 49 17.78 -0.65 -23.28
C LYS A 49 18.09 0.77 -23.79
N LEU A 50 17.67 1.80 -23.05
CA LEU A 50 18.02 3.20 -23.30
C LEU A 50 19.45 3.58 -22.85
N ARG A 51 20.23 2.62 -22.33
CA ARG A 51 21.62 2.82 -21.85
C ARG A 51 21.77 3.84 -20.72
N ILE A 52 20.70 4.10 -19.96
CA ILE A 52 20.73 5.03 -18.80
C ILE A 52 21.33 4.34 -17.55
N GLY A 53 21.28 3.00 -17.50
CA GLY A 53 21.74 2.21 -16.37
C GLY A 53 20.74 2.16 -15.20
N LEU A 54 21.08 1.42 -14.14
CA LEU A 54 20.16 1.19 -13.01
C LEU A 54 19.81 2.45 -12.23
N TYR A 55 20.69 3.45 -12.19
CA TYR A 55 20.39 4.76 -11.59
C TYR A 55 19.24 5.49 -12.29
N GLY A 56 19.00 5.22 -13.58
CA GLY A 56 17.82 5.72 -14.28
C GLY A 56 16.52 5.22 -13.65
N VAL A 57 16.51 3.99 -13.11
CA VAL A 57 15.34 3.41 -12.42
C VAL A 57 15.08 4.16 -11.12
N LEU A 58 16.13 4.45 -10.35
CA LEU A 58 16.03 5.27 -9.13
C LEU A 58 15.44 6.65 -9.44
N VAL A 59 15.97 7.34 -10.46
CA VAL A 59 15.46 8.67 -10.87
C VAL A 59 14.00 8.58 -11.29
N PHE A 60 13.62 7.56 -12.06
CA PHE A 60 12.22 7.33 -12.44
C PHE A 60 11.32 7.14 -11.22
N GLN A 61 11.72 6.29 -10.26
CA GLN A 61 10.96 6.09 -9.01
C GLN A 61 10.80 7.40 -8.24
N LEU A 62 11.85 8.21 -8.13
CA LEU A 62 11.82 9.50 -7.44
C LEU A 62 10.89 10.52 -8.13
N ILE A 63 10.86 10.56 -9.47
CA ILE A 63 9.95 11.42 -10.23
C ILE A 63 8.49 11.03 -9.94
N ILE A 64 8.17 9.73 -10.01
CA ILE A 64 6.83 9.23 -9.70
C ILE A 64 6.46 9.50 -8.24
N ASN A 65 7.41 9.36 -7.32
CA ASN A 65 7.21 9.68 -5.90
C ASN A 65 6.96 11.17 -5.65
N ALA A 66 7.71 12.06 -6.31
CA ALA A 66 7.48 13.51 -6.24
C ALA A 66 6.09 13.87 -6.77
N TRP A 67 5.67 13.27 -7.89
CA TRP A 67 4.34 13.48 -8.43
C TRP A 67 3.25 12.96 -7.48
N ALA A 68 3.42 11.77 -6.91
CA ALA A 68 2.50 11.23 -5.92
C ALA A 68 2.42 12.12 -4.68
N THR A 69 3.53 12.64 -4.19
CA THR A 69 3.58 13.57 -3.04
C THR A 69 2.80 14.85 -3.34
N TYR A 70 2.94 15.42 -4.53
CA TYR A 70 2.12 16.54 -4.97
C TYR A 70 0.62 16.19 -5.00
N ARG A 71 0.26 15.00 -5.53
CA ARG A 71 -1.13 14.52 -5.52
C ARG A 71 -1.66 14.30 -4.09
N PHE A 72 -0.83 13.82 -3.18
CA PHE A 72 -1.17 13.70 -1.76
C PHE A 72 -1.52 15.06 -1.14
N TYR A 73 -0.69 16.07 -1.40
CA TYR A 73 -0.98 17.44 -0.98
C TYR A 73 -2.31 17.93 -1.57
N CYS A 74 -2.59 17.67 -2.85
CA CYS A 74 -3.88 18.04 -3.45
C CYS A 74 -5.06 17.31 -2.80
N ILE A 75 -4.92 16.01 -2.47
CA ILE A 75 -5.94 15.26 -1.71
C ILE A 75 -6.19 15.96 -0.38
N ALA A 76 -5.14 16.24 0.39
CA ALA A 76 -5.22 16.88 1.68
C ALA A 76 -5.85 18.29 1.59
N ARG A 77 -5.48 19.09 0.59
CA ARG A 77 -6.09 20.41 0.34
C ARG A 77 -7.58 20.34 0.01
N LYS A 78 -8.02 19.30 -0.69
CA LYS A 78 -9.44 19.10 -1.00
C LYS A 78 -10.25 18.70 0.25
N LEU A 79 -9.63 17.94 1.15
CA LEU A 79 -10.30 17.40 2.34
C LEU A 79 -10.30 18.35 3.54
N PHE A 80 -9.29 19.21 3.65
CA PHE A 80 -9.08 20.09 4.80
C PHE A 80 -9.35 21.55 4.46
N SER A 81 -10.00 22.26 5.37
CA SER A 81 -10.30 23.69 5.18
C SER A 81 -9.06 24.56 5.28
N ASN A 82 -8.07 24.16 6.08
CA ASN A 82 -6.84 24.91 6.30
C ASN A 82 -5.67 24.34 5.46
N MET A 83 -4.99 25.21 4.71
CA MET A 83 -3.82 24.86 3.88
C MET A 83 -2.66 24.30 4.70
N TRP A 84 -2.42 24.86 5.89
CA TRP A 84 -1.34 24.43 6.77
C TRP A 84 -1.47 22.96 7.18
N ILE A 85 -2.70 22.46 7.36
CA ILE A 85 -2.95 21.06 7.70
C ILE A 85 -2.54 20.14 6.56
N ALA A 86 -2.80 20.55 5.31
CA ALA A 86 -2.35 19.80 4.15
C ALA A 86 -0.83 19.83 4.02
N ILE A 87 -0.18 20.97 4.31
CA ILE A 87 1.28 21.07 4.38
C ILE A 87 1.81 20.11 5.46
N TYR A 88 1.31 20.19 6.69
CA TYR A 88 1.76 19.31 7.79
C TYR A 88 1.60 17.83 7.46
N ALA A 89 0.44 17.41 6.94
CA ALA A 89 0.23 16.02 6.52
C ALA A 89 1.23 15.60 5.42
N THR A 90 1.53 16.49 4.46
CA THR A 90 2.50 16.21 3.40
C THR A 90 3.93 16.18 3.94
N CYS A 91 4.29 17.06 4.88
CA CYS A 91 5.58 17.02 5.58
C CYS A 91 5.74 15.71 6.35
N ILE A 92 4.71 15.24 7.06
CA ILE A 92 4.75 13.94 7.74
C ILE A 92 5.00 12.82 6.71
N LEU A 93 4.34 12.82 5.55
CA LEU A 93 4.59 11.84 4.48
C LEU A 93 6.06 11.85 4.01
N ILE A 94 6.62 13.03 3.78
CA ILE A 94 8.01 13.21 3.34
C ILE A 94 9.01 12.77 4.42
N LEU A 95 8.70 13.03 5.69
CA LEU A 95 9.58 12.72 6.83
C LEU A 95 9.43 11.29 7.35
N THR A 96 8.39 10.56 6.94
CA THR A 96 8.15 9.19 7.40
C THR A 96 9.21 8.25 6.83
N PHE A 97 10.20 7.91 7.66
CA PHE A 97 11.31 7.01 7.32
C PHE A 97 10.85 5.72 6.63
N GLN A 98 9.80 5.08 7.16
CA GLN A 98 9.30 3.81 6.66
C GLN A 98 8.74 3.87 5.23
N ILE A 99 8.34 5.06 4.75
CA ILE A 99 7.93 5.26 3.36
C ILE A 99 9.17 5.58 2.51
N GLN A 100 10.03 6.47 3.01
CA GLN A 100 11.16 7.00 2.25
C GLN A 100 12.25 5.97 1.96
N ILE A 101 12.47 4.99 2.85
CA ILE A 101 13.48 3.95 2.63
C ILE A 101 13.25 3.18 1.32
N TRP A 102 11.99 2.95 0.95
CA TRP A 102 11.62 2.19 -0.25
C TRP A 102 11.90 2.94 -1.56
N ASN A 103 12.06 4.26 -1.50
CA ASN A 103 12.45 5.06 -2.68
C ASN A 103 13.89 4.76 -3.13
N PHE A 104 14.72 4.19 -2.27
CA PHE A 104 16.13 3.88 -2.55
C PHE A 104 16.40 2.38 -2.71
N HIS A 105 15.34 1.56 -2.74
CA HIS A 105 15.44 0.13 -3.01
C HIS A 105 14.93 -0.14 -4.42
N LEU A 106 15.64 -0.99 -5.17
CA LEU A 106 15.20 -1.47 -6.48
C LEU A 106 14.05 -2.49 -6.32
N TYR A 107 13.00 -2.12 -5.59
CA TYR A 107 11.83 -2.94 -5.34
C TYR A 107 10.55 -2.23 -5.81
N THR A 108 9.43 -2.96 -5.77
CA THR A 108 8.12 -2.49 -6.26
C THR A 108 7.40 -1.54 -5.30
N GLU A 109 7.81 -1.49 -4.03
CA GLU A 109 7.18 -0.73 -2.96
C GLU A 109 6.99 0.76 -3.30
N SER A 110 8.04 1.45 -3.75
CA SER A 110 7.97 2.90 -4.02
C SER A 110 6.94 3.24 -5.10
N LEU A 111 6.95 2.50 -6.22
CA LEU A 111 5.99 2.70 -7.30
C LEU A 111 4.57 2.33 -6.86
N PHE A 112 4.41 1.25 -6.08
CA PHE A 112 3.11 0.83 -5.61
C PHE A 112 2.48 1.85 -4.64
N ILE A 113 3.24 2.35 -3.66
CA ILE A 113 2.79 3.39 -2.72
C ILE A 113 2.41 4.67 -3.50
N SER A 114 3.26 5.09 -4.43
CA SER A 114 3.04 6.28 -5.26
C SER A 114 1.80 6.13 -6.14
N GLY A 115 1.63 4.94 -6.73
CA GLY A 115 0.46 4.54 -7.50
C GLY A 115 -0.84 4.55 -6.69
N LEU A 116 -0.84 4.08 -5.44
CA LEU A 116 -2.00 4.14 -4.55
C LEU A 116 -2.43 5.59 -4.26
N ILE A 117 -1.48 6.49 -4.06
CA ILE A 117 -1.76 7.91 -3.84
C ILE A 117 -2.35 8.55 -5.10
N ILE A 118 -1.73 8.32 -6.26
CA ILE A 118 -2.21 8.84 -7.56
C ILE A 118 -3.60 8.29 -7.88
N TYR A 119 -3.82 7.00 -7.65
CA TYR A 119 -5.12 6.34 -7.78
C TYR A 119 -6.18 7.02 -6.91
N THR A 120 -5.88 7.22 -5.63
CA THR A 120 -6.78 7.86 -4.68
C THR A 120 -7.10 9.29 -5.10
N TYR A 121 -6.09 10.06 -5.51
CA TYR A 121 -6.29 11.42 -6.03
C TYR A 121 -7.25 11.40 -7.22
N ARG A 122 -7.08 10.48 -8.17
CA ARG A 122 -8.01 10.38 -9.29
C ARG A 122 -9.41 10.02 -8.84
N LEU A 123 -9.55 9.02 -7.97
CA LEU A 123 -10.84 8.56 -7.47
C LEU A 123 -11.65 9.70 -6.86
N ILE A 124 -11.03 10.54 -6.03
CA ILE A 124 -11.72 11.63 -5.34
C ILE A 124 -11.94 12.89 -6.20
N THR A 125 -11.26 13.03 -7.33
CA THR A 125 -11.40 14.19 -8.22
C THR A 125 -12.44 13.98 -9.32
N ILE A 126 -13.01 12.78 -9.42
CA ILE A 126 -14.13 12.51 -10.32
C ILE A 126 -15.39 13.18 -9.74
N ASN A 127 -15.84 14.26 -10.39
CA ASN A 127 -17.07 14.96 -10.03
C ASN A 127 -18.32 14.31 -10.66
N PHE A 128 -18.18 13.76 -11.88
CA PHE A 128 -19.24 13.06 -12.59
C PHE A 128 -18.75 11.71 -13.07
N PHE A 129 -19.50 10.67 -12.73
CA PHE A 129 -19.14 9.31 -13.09
C PHE A 129 -19.43 9.08 -14.58
N SER A 130 -18.40 8.72 -15.33
CA SER A 130 -18.46 8.43 -16.76
C SER A 130 -17.75 7.10 -17.01
N ILE A 131 -18.18 6.37 -18.04
CA ILE A 131 -17.51 5.12 -18.45
C ILE A 131 -16.00 5.33 -18.68
N LYS A 132 -15.59 6.51 -19.16
CA LYS A 132 -14.18 6.87 -19.33
C LYS A 132 -13.41 6.87 -17.99
N HIS A 133 -14.04 7.40 -16.94
CA HIS A 133 -13.45 7.40 -15.60
C HIS A 133 -13.36 5.99 -15.02
N PHE A 134 -14.38 5.16 -15.24
CA PHE A 134 -14.38 3.76 -14.81
C PHE A 134 -13.29 2.95 -15.50
N ILE A 135 -13.19 3.04 -16.83
CA ILE A 135 -12.12 2.38 -17.62
C ILE A 135 -10.75 2.86 -17.13
N TYR A 136 -10.56 4.15 -16.93
CA TYR A 136 -9.29 4.70 -16.45
C TYR A 136 -8.91 4.14 -15.07
N LEU A 137 -9.85 4.10 -14.12
CA LEU A 137 -9.60 3.51 -12.80
C LEU A 137 -9.36 2.00 -12.88
N GLY A 138 -10.08 1.28 -13.75
CA GLY A 138 -9.86 -0.14 -14.00
C GLY A 138 -8.46 -0.42 -14.54
N ILE A 139 -8.00 0.38 -15.50
CA ILE A 139 -6.63 0.31 -16.03
C ILE A 139 -5.61 0.58 -14.92
N LEU A 140 -5.84 1.57 -14.06
CA LEU A 140 -4.94 1.83 -12.94
C LEU A 140 -4.89 0.67 -11.94
N VAL A 141 -6.03 0.07 -11.59
CA VAL A 141 -6.05 -1.14 -10.73
C VAL A 141 -5.31 -2.28 -11.39
N LEU A 142 -5.49 -2.48 -12.69
CA LEU A 142 -4.80 -3.50 -13.45
C LEU A 142 -3.29 -3.28 -13.42
N ILE A 143 -2.83 -2.06 -13.76
CA ILE A 143 -1.42 -1.68 -13.67
C ILE A 143 -0.89 -1.94 -12.26
N LEU A 144 -1.58 -1.50 -11.21
CA LEU A 144 -1.13 -1.71 -9.83
C LEU A 144 -1.09 -3.18 -9.44
N SER A 145 -1.97 -4.02 -10.02
CA SER A 145 -1.96 -5.48 -9.83
C SER A 145 -0.74 -6.13 -10.47
N PHE A 146 -0.25 -5.60 -11.60
CA PHE A 146 0.98 -6.06 -12.25
C PHE A 146 2.26 -5.42 -11.68
N VAL A 147 2.14 -4.34 -10.91
CA VAL A 147 3.24 -3.84 -10.07
C VAL A 147 3.37 -4.71 -8.82
N ARG A 148 2.24 -5.07 -8.19
CA ARG A 148 2.16 -6.04 -7.09
C ARG A 148 0.82 -6.79 -7.10
N PRO A 149 0.78 -8.08 -6.75
CA PRO A 149 -0.47 -8.85 -6.69
C PRO A 149 -1.54 -8.21 -5.80
N THR A 150 -1.13 -7.54 -4.72
CA THR A 150 -2.02 -6.85 -3.79
C THR A 150 -2.75 -5.64 -4.40
N GLY A 151 -2.37 -5.18 -5.59
CA GLY A 151 -3.08 -4.12 -6.31
C GLY A 151 -4.55 -4.45 -6.57
N ILE A 152 -4.89 -5.74 -6.71
CA ILE A 152 -6.27 -6.20 -6.88
C ILE A 152 -7.16 -5.82 -5.68
N LEU A 153 -6.58 -5.73 -4.48
CA LEU A 153 -7.29 -5.44 -3.26
C LEU A 153 -7.92 -4.04 -3.26
N LEU A 154 -7.48 -3.14 -4.15
CA LEU A 154 -8.08 -1.82 -4.37
C LEU A 154 -9.51 -1.87 -4.88
N ILE A 155 -9.96 -2.97 -5.47
CA ILE A 155 -11.32 -3.09 -5.99
C ILE A 155 -12.33 -2.90 -4.86
N ILE A 156 -12.12 -3.55 -3.71
CA ILE A 156 -13.02 -3.52 -2.56
C ILE A 156 -13.22 -2.08 -2.01
N PRO A 157 -12.17 -1.33 -1.60
CA PRO A 157 -12.36 0.04 -1.11
C PRO A 157 -12.93 0.95 -2.19
N THR A 158 -12.60 0.75 -3.46
CA THR A 158 -13.16 1.53 -4.58
C THR A 158 -14.66 1.32 -4.74
N LEU A 159 -15.12 0.07 -4.63
CA LEU A 159 -16.54 -0.24 -4.62
C LEU A 159 -17.24 0.47 -3.46
N VAL A 160 -16.69 0.34 -2.25
CA VAL A 160 -17.20 1.03 -1.05
C VAL A 160 -17.25 2.54 -1.28
N TYR A 161 -16.21 3.16 -1.84
CA TYR A 161 -16.24 4.59 -2.17
C TYR A 161 -17.45 4.93 -3.03
N PHE A 162 -17.65 4.22 -4.13
CA PHE A 162 -18.75 4.52 -5.04
C PHE A 162 -20.13 4.25 -4.43
N ILE A 163 -20.29 3.25 -3.54
CA ILE A 163 -21.57 3.00 -2.81
C ILE A 163 -21.99 4.28 -2.08
N PHE A 164 -21.03 4.95 -1.46
CA PHE A 164 -21.29 6.03 -0.52
C PHE A 164 -21.08 7.44 -1.09
N SER A 165 -20.48 7.59 -2.28
CA SER A 165 -20.12 8.90 -2.83
C SER A 165 -21.23 9.59 -3.63
N HIS A 166 -22.18 8.86 -4.22
CA HIS A 166 -23.20 9.43 -5.10
C HIS A 166 -24.57 9.51 -4.42
N LYS A 167 -25.12 10.74 -4.32
CA LYS A 167 -26.42 11.01 -3.71
C LYS A 167 -27.61 10.79 -4.66
N GLU A 168 -27.40 10.88 -5.97
CA GLU A 168 -28.45 10.69 -6.98
C GLU A 168 -28.37 9.31 -7.63
N LYS A 169 -29.48 8.58 -7.52
CA LYS A 169 -29.63 7.17 -7.86
C LYS A 169 -30.01 6.98 -9.33
N SER A 170 -29.05 6.91 -10.23
CA SER A 170 -29.20 5.97 -11.35
C SER A 170 -28.66 4.61 -10.89
N LEU A 171 -29.49 3.91 -10.11
CA LEU A 171 -29.13 2.70 -9.39
C LEU A 171 -28.64 1.57 -10.33
N SER A 172 -29.05 1.58 -11.60
CA SER A 172 -28.70 0.54 -12.58
C SER A 172 -27.24 0.63 -13.03
N PHE A 173 -26.73 1.83 -13.32
CA PHE A 173 -25.33 2.01 -13.76
C PHE A 173 -24.33 1.69 -12.65
N TYR A 174 -24.73 2.01 -11.41
CA TYR A 174 -23.98 1.66 -10.20
C TYR A 174 -23.83 0.13 -10.05
N ARG A 175 -24.94 -0.59 -10.17
CA ARG A 175 -24.97 -2.06 -10.09
C ARG A 175 -24.11 -2.69 -11.19
N ILE A 176 -24.21 -2.20 -12.42
CA ILE A 176 -23.41 -2.70 -13.55
C ILE A 176 -21.91 -2.48 -13.31
N SER A 177 -21.51 -1.30 -12.82
CA SER A 177 -20.12 -0.99 -12.49
C SER A 177 -19.59 -1.86 -11.34
N LEU A 178 -20.45 -2.17 -10.38
CA LEU A 178 -20.14 -3.04 -9.25
C LEU A 178 -19.93 -4.48 -9.70
N TRP A 179 -20.81 -5.01 -10.56
CA TRP A 179 -20.68 -6.34 -11.16
C TRP A 179 -19.45 -6.44 -12.06
N ALA A 180 -19.15 -5.41 -12.85
CA ALA A 180 -17.97 -5.40 -13.71
C ALA A 180 -16.66 -5.44 -12.88
N LEU A 181 -16.57 -4.65 -11.80
CA LEU A 181 -15.42 -4.69 -10.91
C LEU A 181 -15.30 -6.03 -10.15
N ALA A 182 -16.43 -6.59 -9.70
CA ALA A 182 -16.45 -7.90 -9.07
C ALA A 182 -16.01 -9.02 -10.04
N ALA A 183 -16.46 -8.98 -11.29
CA ALA A 183 -16.05 -9.92 -12.31
C ALA A 183 -14.55 -9.82 -12.61
N ILE A 184 -14.01 -8.60 -12.72
CA ILE A 184 -12.56 -8.37 -12.87
C ILE A 184 -11.79 -8.95 -11.68
N ALA A 185 -12.28 -8.74 -10.45
CA ALA A 185 -11.66 -9.30 -9.25
C ALA A 185 -11.63 -10.84 -9.30
N VAL A 186 -12.74 -11.48 -9.66
CA VAL A 186 -12.83 -12.94 -9.78
C VAL A 186 -11.85 -13.47 -10.82
N VAL A 187 -11.75 -12.81 -11.98
CA VAL A 187 -10.81 -13.20 -13.05
C VAL A 187 -9.37 -13.09 -12.56
N ILE A 188 -8.99 -11.99 -11.90
CA ILE A 188 -7.62 -11.83 -11.41
C ILE A 188 -7.32 -12.83 -10.28
N VAL A 189 -8.26 -13.08 -9.36
CA VAL A 189 -8.09 -14.13 -8.33
C VAL A 189 -7.93 -15.50 -8.96
N HIS A 190 -8.72 -15.80 -9.99
CA HIS A 190 -8.59 -17.06 -10.72
C HIS A 190 -7.22 -17.20 -11.38
N ILE A 191 -6.70 -16.14 -12.01
CA ILE A 191 -5.35 -16.12 -12.60
C ILE A 191 -4.28 -16.30 -11.51
N LEU A 192 -4.42 -15.63 -10.37
CA LEU A 192 -3.50 -15.75 -9.24
C LEU A 192 -3.49 -17.17 -8.65
N TYR A 193 -4.66 -17.80 -8.61
CA TYR A 193 -4.82 -19.18 -8.16
C TYR A 193 -4.24 -20.18 -9.16
N SER A 194 -4.58 -20.03 -10.45
CA SER A 194 -4.11 -20.94 -11.51
C SER A 194 -2.61 -20.82 -11.77
N ALA A 195 -2.01 -19.67 -11.52
CA ALA A 195 -0.56 -19.48 -11.56
C ALA A 195 0.18 -20.08 -10.34
N GLY A 196 -0.52 -20.74 -9.40
CA GLY A 196 0.07 -21.37 -8.20
C GLY A 196 0.63 -20.40 -7.15
N GLN A 197 0.82 -19.12 -7.50
CA GLN A 197 1.45 -18.13 -6.62
C GLN A 197 0.64 -17.85 -5.36
N PHE A 198 -0.69 -17.78 -5.47
CA PHE A 198 -1.53 -17.54 -4.31
C PHE A 198 -1.57 -18.74 -3.37
N TYR A 199 -1.66 -19.96 -3.92
CA TYR A 199 -1.68 -21.19 -3.15
C TYR A 199 -0.37 -21.39 -2.39
N GLU A 200 0.78 -21.32 -3.05
CA GLU A 200 2.11 -21.42 -2.40
C GLU A 200 2.29 -20.36 -1.30
N PHE A 201 1.83 -19.14 -1.56
CA PHE A 201 1.93 -18.04 -0.60
C PHE A 201 1.11 -18.29 0.67
N VAL A 202 -0.14 -18.74 0.53
CA VAL A 202 -1.03 -19.08 1.66
C VAL A 202 -0.58 -20.38 2.34
N TYR A 203 -0.22 -21.40 1.57
CA TYR A 203 0.25 -22.68 2.09
C TYR A 203 1.49 -22.50 2.99
N ARG A 204 2.51 -21.77 2.53
CA ARG A 204 3.71 -21.49 3.32
C ARG A 204 3.42 -20.64 4.56
N ALA A 205 2.48 -19.69 4.45
CA ALA A 205 2.05 -18.85 5.56
C ALA A 205 1.41 -19.66 6.70
N TRP A 206 0.68 -20.71 6.37
CA TRP A 206 -0.09 -21.52 7.32
C TRP A 206 0.70 -22.73 7.84
N ASN A 207 1.54 -23.36 7.02
CA ASN A 207 2.29 -24.55 7.44
C ASN A 207 3.58 -24.23 8.22
N ASN A 208 4.22 -23.10 7.95
CA ASN A 208 5.44 -22.72 8.67
C ASN A 208 5.15 -21.90 9.93
N TYR A 209 3.88 -21.57 10.20
CA TYR A 209 3.42 -20.77 11.36
C TYR A 209 4.22 -19.49 11.63
N TRP A 210 4.79 -18.87 10.60
CA TRP A 210 5.65 -17.71 10.77
C TRP A 210 4.84 -16.49 11.24
N VAL A 211 5.19 -15.93 12.39
CA VAL A 211 4.73 -14.59 12.79
C VAL A 211 5.41 -13.56 11.90
N ILE A 212 6.75 -13.57 11.91
CA ILE A 212 7.61 -12.77 11.05
C ILE A 212 8.34 -13.73 10.11
N TRP A 213 8.22 -13.50 8.81
CA TRP A 213 8.84 -14.32 7.79
C TRP A 213 10.36 -14.40 7.98
N ALA A 214 10.91 -15.62 7.92
CA ALA A 214 12.33 -15.92 8.09
C ALA A 214 12.94 -15.55 9.47
N TYR A 215 12.12 -15.37 10.51
CA TYR A 215 12.59 -15.18 11.89
C TYR A 215 12.15 -16.36 12.78
N SER A 216 13.10 -17.22 13.15
CA SER A 216 12.86 -18.46 13.92
C SER A 216 12.59 -18.23 15.42
N GLY A 217 13.03 -17.10 15.98
CA GLY A 217 12.95 -16.84 17.42
C GLY A 217 11.52 -16.85 18.01
N PHE A 218 10.49 -16.80 17.16
CA PHE A 218 9.10 -17.02 17.58
C PHE A 218 8.52 -18.35 17.10
N SER A 219 8.93 -18.91 15.95
CA SER A 219 8.26 -20.08 15.35
C SER A 219 8.23 -21.28 16.26
N ASP A 220 9.34 -21.52 16.98
CA ASP A 220 9.54 -22.75 17.73
C ASP A 220 8.63 -22.77 18.98
N SER A 221 8.30 -21.59 19.53
CA SER A 221 7.39 -21.43 20.67
C SER A 221 5.89 -21.62 20.35
N PHE A 222 5.51 -21.70 19.07
CA PHE A 222 4.11 -21.96 18.64
C PHE A 222 3.83 -23.43 18.34
N VAL A 223 4.87 -24.27 18.27
CA VAL A 223 4.75 -25.70 17.97
C VAL A 223 4.20 -26.49 19.17
N GLU A 224 4.34 -25.98 20.40
CA GLU A 224 4.18 -26.79 21.62
C GLU A 224 2.89 -26.62 22.46
N SER A 225 1.86 -25.82 22.08
CA SER A 225 0.67 -25.70 22.98
C SER A 225 -0.71 -25.62 22.33
N THR A 226 -1.58 -26.55 22.78
CA THR A 226 -3.06 -26.54 22.85
C THR A 226 -3.88 -26.29 21.57
N SER A 227 -5.20 -26.51 21.66
CA SER A 227 -6.15 -26.67 20.55
C SER A 227 -5.97 -25.70 19.38
N ASP A 228 -6.22 -26.20 18.18
CA ASP A 228 -5.89 -25.55 16.91
C ASP A 228 -6.39 -24.09 16.82
N THR A 229 -7.56 -23.79 17.39
CA THR A 229 -8.15 -22.44 17.39
C THR A 229 -7.38 -21.43 18.25
N HIS A 230 -6.98 -21.79 19.47
CA HIS A 230 -6.27 -20.86 20.37
C HIS A 230 -4.91 -20.47 19.77
N ARG A 231 -4.22 -21.46 19.17
CA ARG A 231 -2.95 -21.24 18.46
C ARG A 231 -3.10 -20.26 17.29
N VAL A 232 -4.14 -20.42 16.47
CA VAL A 232 -4.43 -19.49 15.35
C VAL A 232 -4.72 -18.08 15.86
N ILE A 233 -5.53 -17.92 16.90
CA ILE A 233 -5.82 -16.60 17.48
C ILE A 233 -4.55 -15.93 18.01
N LYS A 234 -3.70 -16.68 18.72
CA LYS A 234 -2.42 -16.19 19.24
C LYS A 234 -1.52 -15.74 18.08
N LEU A 235 -1.35 -16.57 17.05
CA LEU A 235 -0.56 -16.26 15.85
C LEU A 235 -1.03 -14.96 15.17
N LEU A 236 -2.33 -14.86 14.89
CA LEU A 236 -2.92 -13.67 14.25
C LEU A 236 -2.77 -12.41 15.11
N SER A 237 -2.85 -12.55 16.44
CA SER A 237 -2.65 -11.44 17.38
C SER A 237 -1.22 -10.91 17.33
N TYR A 238 -0.21 -11.79 17.32
CA TYR A 238 1.19 -11.39 17.17
C TYR A 238 1.46 -10.78 15.79
N ARG A 239 0.92 -11.36 14.71
CA ARG A 239 1.04 -10.78 13.37
C ARG A 239 0.44 -9.38 13.32
N LYS A 240 -0.76 -9.18 13.87
CA LYS A 240 -1.39 -7.85 14.00
C LYS A 240 -0.52 -6.88 14.80
N LEU A 241 0.01 -7.31 15.95
CA LEU A 241 0.88 -6.49 16.80
C LEU A 241 2.12 -6.05 16.02
N TYR A 242 2.87 -6.97 15.42
CA TYR A 242 4.09 -6.64 14.67
C TYR A 242 3.82 -5.89 13.37
N PHE A 243 2.65 -6.07 12.76
CA PHE A 243 2.24 -5.30 11.60
C PHE A 243 2.09 -3.81 11.95
N PHE A 244 1.23 -3.48 12.92
CA PHE A 244 0.93 -2.08 13.27
C PHE A 244 1.98 -1.42 14.16
N SER A 245 2.65 -2.16 15.04
CA SER A 245 3.71 -1.57 15.88
C SER A 245 4.94 -1.19 15.07
N MET A 246 5.18 -1.87 13.93
CA MET A 246 6.41 -1.79 13.14
C MET A 246 7.70 -2.17 13.90
N LEU A 247 7.58 -2.57 15.17
CA LEU A 247 8.70 -2.98 15.99
C LEU A 247 9.19 -4.36 15.58
N ARG A 248 10.48 -4.62 15.73
CA ARG A 248 11.05 -5.96 15.55
C ARG A 248 11.98 -6.30 16.69
N PRO A 249 11.99 -7.58 17.13
CA PRO A 249 12.89 -8.05 18.19
C PRO A 249 14.37 -8.01 17.78
N TYR A 250 14.67 -8.04 16.48
CA TYR A 250 16.03 -8.02 15.92
C TYR A 250 16.46 -6.62 15.43
N TYR A 251 15.60 -5.62 15.54
CA TYR A 251 16.02 -4.23 15.30
C TYR A 251 16.72 -3.69 16.54
N SER A 252 17.68 -2.80 16.33
CA SER A 252 18.29 -2.06 17.44
C SER A 252 17.24 -1.20 18.14
N ASP A 253 17.46 -0.91 19.43
CA ASP A 253 16.56 -0.07 20.22
C ASP A 253 16.34 1.31 19.57
N PHE A 254 17.39 1.88 18.98
CA PHE A 254 17.30 3.14 18.24
C PHE A 254 16.37 3.04 17.02
N HIS A 255 16.45 1.94 16.26
CA HIS A 255 15.57 1.75 15.10
C HIS A 255 14.11 1.54 15.53
N ASN A 256 13.88 0.77 16.59
CA ASN A 256 12.55 0.60 17.18
C ASN A 256 11.99 1.93 17.71
N LEU A 257 12.82 2.75 18.39
CA LEU A 257 12.43 4.09 18.84
C LEU A 257 12.04 4.99 17.67
N LEU A 258 12.78 4.94 16.55
CA LEU A 258 12.42 5.65 15.32
C LEU A 258 11.04 5.21 14.79
N MET A 259 10.71 3.92 14.83
CA MET A 259 9.39 3.43 14.43
C MET A 259 8.26 3.95 15.35
N MET A 260 8.52 4.07 16.65
CA MET A 260 7.55 4.60 17.62
C MET A 260 7.19 6.05 17.37
N THR A 261 8.03 6.83 16.67
CA THR A 261 7.71 8.22 16.29
C THR A 261 6.47 8.33 15.39
N PHE A 262 6.03 7.22 14.79
CA PHE A 262 4.80 7.17 14.01
C PHE A 262 3.53 7.00 14.87
N TYR A 263 3.64 6.61 16.14
CA TYR A 263 2.46 6.34 16.98
C TYR A 263 1.55 7.55 17.21
N PRO A 264 2.07 8.79 17.36
CA PRO A 264 1.24 10.00 17.36
C PRO A 264 0.36 10.12 16.10
N VAL A 265 0.83 9.66 14.94
CA VAL A 265 0.05 9.65 13.70
C VAL A 265 -1.15 8.71 13.83
N TYR A 266 -0.99 7.53 14.45
CA TYR A 266 -2.12 6.64 14.73
C TYR A 266 -3.14 7.27 15.65
N VAL A 267 -2.70 7.86 16.77
CA VAL A 267 -3.60 8.53 17.73
C VAL A 267 -4.39 9.64 17.04
N LEU A 268 -3.71 10.51 16.29
CA LEU A 268 -4.34 11.59 15.53
C LEU A 268 -5.27 11.06 14.43
N ALA A 269 -4.91 9.95 13.77
CA ALA A 269 -5.76 9.31 12.77
C ALA A 269 -7.08 8.84 13.37
N PHE A 270 -7.06 8.21 14.56
CA PHE A 270 -8.27 7.80 15.28
C PHE A 270 -9.14 9.00 15.69
N ILE A 271 -8.54 10.05 16.24
CA ILE A 271 -9.24 11.31 16.56
C ILE A 271 -9.89 11.90 15.30
N GLY A 272 -9.21 11.80 14.15
CA GLY A 272 -9.67 12.29 12.86
C GLY A 272 -10.89 11.58 12.28
N ILE A 273 -11.24 10.36 12.73
CA ILE A 273 -12.34 9.57 12.15
C ILE A 273 -13.68 10.29 12.28
N ILE A 274 -14.01 10.81 13.46
CA ILE A 274 -15.31 11.45 13.73
C ILE A 274 -15.57 12.68 12.83
N PRO A 275 -14.67 13.68 12.75
CA PRO A 275 -14.88 14.83 11.88
C PRO A 275 -14.84 14.45 10.39
N PHE A 276 -14.03 13.46 10.01
CA PHE A 276 -13.96 12.98 8.63
C PHE A 276 -15.27 12.30 8.22
N TRP A 277 -15.88 11.50 9.10
CA TRP A 277 -17.18 10.85 8.86
C TRP A 277 -18.26 11.87 8.53
N ARG A 278 -18.33 12.97 9.28
CA ARG A 278 -19.36 14.00 9.11
C ARG A 278 -19.24 14.75 7.77
N LYS A 279 -18.03 14.99 7.28
CA LYS A 279 -17.78 15.81 6.09
C LYS A 279 -17.55 15.01 4.81
N ASN A 280 -16.86 13.87 4.91
CA ASN A 280 -16.31 13.13 3.77
C ASN A 280 -16.50 11.61 3.97
N LYS A 281 -17.72 11.18 4.34
CA LYS A 281 -18.06 9.78 4.67
C LYS A 281 -17.55 8.76 3.66
N ALA A 282 -17.79 8.98 2.35
CA ALA A 282 -17.37 8.04 1.30
C ALA A 282 -15.85 7.84 1.27
N MET A 283 -15.09 8.93 1.41
CA MET A 283 -13.64 8.89 1.44
C MET A 283 -13.10 8.26 2.72
N LEU A 284 -13.72 8.51 3.88
CA LEU A 284 -13.37 7.80 5.11
C LEU A 284 -13.56 6.30 4.97
N LEU A 285 -14.71 5.88 4.44
CA LEU A 285 -15.00 4.47 4.21
C LEU A 285 -14.02 3.83 3.22
N PHE A 286 -13.69 4.52 2.12
CA PHE A 286 -12.62 4.09 1.22
C PHE A 286 -11.29 3.85 1.96
N VAL A 287 -10.84 4.83 2.73
CA VAL A 287 -9.56 4.77 3.46
C VAL A 287 -9.56 3.65 4.50
N VAL A 288 -10.62 3.53 5.31
CA VAL A 288 -10.73 2.51 6.34
C VAL A 288 -10.80 1.11 5.72
N THR A 289 -11.57 0.93 4.65
CA THR A 289 -11.62 -0.34 3.92
C THR A 289 -10.28 -0.66 3.27
N LEU A 290 -9.56 0.32 2.71
CA LEU A 290 -8.23 0.12 2.13
C LEU A 290 -7.25 -0.34 3.21
N ILE A 291 -7.19 0.36 4.34
CA ILE A 291 -6.36 -0.02 5.50
C ILE A 291 -6.72 -1.44 5.95
N ALA A 292 -8.01 -1.73 6.12
CA ALA A 292 -8.47 -3.03 6.61
C ALA A 292 -8.08 -4.17 5.67
N VAL A 293 -8.36 -4.08 4.36
CA VAL A 293 -8.12 -5.15 3.40
C VAL A 293 -6.61 -5.42 3.24
N PHE A 294 -5.78 -4.39 3.09
CA PHE A 294 -4.33 -4.56 2.98
C PHE A 294 -3.69 -5.10 4.27
N SER A 295 -4.18 -4.66 5.44
CA SER A 295 -3.72 -5.18 6.74
C SER A 295 -4.14 -6.63 6.92
N MET A 296 -5.39 -6.98 6.63
CA MET A 296 -5.91 -8.35 6.74
C MET A 296 -5.13 -9.30 5.83
N PHE A 297 -4.87 -8.91 4.58
CA PHE A 297 -4.05 -9.72 3.67
C PHE A 297 -2.68 -10.05 4.28
N SER A 298 -2.02 -9.05 4.88
CA SER A 298 -0.70 -9.23 5.50
C SER A 298 -0.76 -10.05 6.80
N ILE A 299 -1.77 -9.84 7.63
CA ILE A 299 -1.95 -10.53 8.91
C ILE A 299 -2.33 -12.00 8.72
N LEU A 300 -3.16 -12.30 7.72
CA LEU A 300 -3.56 -13.68 7.41
C LEU A 300 -2.43 -14.50 6.76
N THR A 301 -1.43 -13.84 6.20
CA THR A 301 -0.33 -14.50 5.48
C THR A 301 0.93 -14.54 6.35
N PHE A 302 1.71 -13.48 6.39
CA PHE A 302 2.83 -13.33 7.33
C PHE A 302 3.30 -11.88 7.36
N ILE A 303 3.96 -11.51 8.44
CA ILE A 303 4.58 -10.19 8.52
C ILE A 303 5.96 -10.25 7.88
N ASN A 304 6.19 -9.37 6.90
CA ASN A 304 7.51 -9.26 6.32
C ASN A 304 8.51 -8.73 7.36
N TRP A 305 9.71 -9.29 7.32
CA TRP A 305 10.80 -8.90 8.21
C TRP A 305 11.07 -7.39 8.20
N HIS A 306 11.14 -6.76 7.03
CA HIS A 306 11.41 -5.31 6.93
C HIS A 306 10.22 -4.38 7.18
N GLY A 307 9.03 -4.90 7.51
CA GLY A 307 7.84 -4.05 7.67
C GLY A 307 7.35 -3.40 6.37
N ARG A 308 7.76 -3.93 5.21
CA ARG A 308 7.39 -3.37 3.90
C ARG A 308 5.89 -3.43 3.59
N PHE A 309 5.17 -4.37 4.20
CA PHE A 309 3.75 -4.60 3.92
C PHE A 309 2.83 -3.54 4.56
N ILE A 310 3.30 -2.80 5.57
CA ILE A 310 2.54 -1.68 6.13
C ILE A 310 2.73 -0.38 5.32
N ALA A 311 3.86 -0.23 4.61
CA ALA A 311 4.19 1.00 3.90
C ALA A 311 3.09 1.49 2.92
N PRO A 312 2.39 0.60 2.17
CA PRO A 312 1.25 0.99 1.32
C PRO A 312 0.10 1.70 2.03
N ILE A 313 -0.12 1.43 3.33
CA ILE A 313 -1.25 1.99 4.08
C ILE A 313 -0.87 3.22 4.92
N LEU A 314 0.42 3.48 5.14
CA LEU A 314 0.90 4.61 5.94
C LEU A 314 0.44 5.98 5.42
N PRO A 315 0.46 6.29 4.09
CA PRO A 315 -0.06 7.56 3.59
C PRO A 315 -1.49 7.86 4.03
N PHE A 316 -2.31 6.82 4.17
CA PHE A 316 -3.72 6.97 4.52
C PHE A 316 -3.93 7.18 6.02
N PHE A 317 -3.08 6.61 6.89
CA PHE A 317 -3.03 7.00 8.29
C PHE A 317 -2.61 8.47 8.44
N ILE A 318 -1.62 8.91 7.67
CA ILE A 318 -1.18 10.32 7.67
C ILE A 318 -2.32 11.23 7.21
N LEU A 319 -3.08 10.83 6.18
CA LEU A 319 -4.24 11.58 5.74
C LEU A 319 -5.31 11.69 6.84
N LEU A 320 -5.65 10.59 7.52
CA LEU A 320 -6.59 10.64 8.65
C LEU A 320 -6.07 11.51 9.80
N SER A 321 -4.76 11.47 10.06
CA SER A 321 -4.13 12.29 11.11
C SER A 321 -4.31 13.79 10.86
N GLY A 322 -4.30 14.23 9.59
CA GLY A 322 -4.61 15.61 9.22
C GLY A 322 -6.00 16.06 9.67
N ALA A 323 -7.00 15.17 9.61
CA ALA A 323 -8.34 15.48 10.13
C ALA A 323 -8.35 15.59 11.66
N GLY A 324 -7.55 14.78 12.36
CA GLY A 324 -7.38 14.87 13.82
C GLY A 324 -6.73 16.19 14.23
N ILE A 325 -5.65 16.58 13.54
CA ILE A 325 -5.01 17.90 13.69
C ILE A 325 -6.04 19.01 13.45
N GLN A 326 -6.84 18.92 12.38
CA GLN A 326 -7.87 19.91 12.10
C GLN A 326 -8.86 20.06 13.25
N LEU A 327 -9.31 18.95 13.86
CA LEU A 327 -10.24 19.00 14.97
C LEU A 327 -9.65 19.73 16.19
N ILE A 328 -8.40 19.40 16.53
CA ILE A 328 -7.70 19.98 17.68
C ILE A 328 -7.49 21.49 17.50
N PHE A 329 -7.10 21.92 16.29
CA PHE A 329 -6.79 23.32 16.01
C PHE A 329 -8.00 24.17 15.59
N LYS A 330 -9.12 23.57 15.16
CA LYS A 330 -10.33 24.31 14.78
C LYS A 330 -10.87 25.19 15.92
N ASN A 331 -10.65 24.81 17.18
CA ASN A 331 -11.06 25.59 18.34
C ASN A 331 -10.11 26.76 18.66
N LYS A 332 -8.88 26.78 18.12
CA LYS A 332 -7.88 27.84 18.39
C LYS A 332 -7.89 28.99 17.36
N PHE A 333 -8.41 28.77 16.16
CA PHE A 333 -8.44 29.77 15.07
C PHE A 333 -9.85 30.27 14.72
N ALA A 334 -10.85 29.94 15.54
CA ALA A 334 -12.21 30.48 15.45
C ALA A 334 -12.46 31.67 16.40
N LYS A 335 -11.40 32.13 17.07
CA LYS A 335 -11.25 33.45 17.69
C LYS A 335 -10.18 34.18 16.88
#